data_AF-A0A0B1U476-F1
#
_entry.id   AF-A0A0B1U476-F1
#
_cell.length_a   1.000
_cell.length_b   1.000
_cell.length_c   1.000
_cell.angle_alpha   90.00
_cell.angle_beta   90.00
_cell.angle_gamma   90.00
#
_symmetry.space_group_name_H-M   'P 1'
#
loop_
_entity.id
_entity.type
_entity.pdbx_description
1 polymer ?
#
loop_
_entity_poly.entity_id
_entity_poly.type
_entity_poly.pdbx_seq_one_letter_code
_entity_poly.pdbx_strand_id
1 'polypeptide(L)'
;MFPFRSKKPPVPVMSRDAAMALAPVASRDVEQSSTSDGLVRLSVPVSVRPALAGLAKRFGAWDGRVLRKTVELDAVGTFVWQHINGRATVGEIAAALAARYGLDANEARLAVAEFLRQLGRRGAVGFAEPGTGKRGARP
;
A
#
# COMPACT_ATOMS: atom_id res chain seq x y z
N MET A 1 37.19 2.08 -27.55
CA MET A 1 36.97 1.45 -26.23
C MET A 1 35.50 1.62 -25.87
N PHE A 2 34.69 0.57 -25.99
CA PHE A 2 33.24 0.63 -25.74
C PHE A 2 32.94 0.29 -24.27
N PRO A 3 32.09 1.04 -23.55
CA PRO A 3 31.74 0.67 -22.18
C PRO A 3 30.75 -0.51 -22.16
N PHE A 4 31.12 -1.55 -21.43
CA PHE A 4 30.27 -2.71 -21.16
C PHE A 4 29.03 -2.29 -20.37
N ARG A 5 27.86 -2.43 -20.98
CA ARG A 5 26.56 -2.28 -20.31
C ARG A 5 26.22 -3.58 -19.60
N SER A 6 26.43 -3.65 -18.29
CA SER A 6 25.98 -4.79 -17.48
C SER A 6 24.46 -4.92 -17.53
N LYS A 7 23.97 -6.13 -17.82
CA LYS A 7 22.53 -6.47 -17.78
C LYS A 7 22.05 -6.36 -16.33
N LYS A 8 20.96 -5.62 -16.10
CA LYS A 8 20.29 -5.62 -14.79
C LYS A 8 19.88 -7.05 -14.46
N PRO A 9 20.07 -7.53 -13.22
CA PRO A 9 19.61 -8.84 -12.81
C PRO A 9 18.10 -8.95 -13.08
N PRO A 10 17.59 -10.14 -13.47
CA PRO A 10 16.17 -10.34 -13.67
C PRO A 10 15.45 -10.01 -12.36
N VAL A 11 14.43 -9.16 -12.44
CA VAL A 11 13.56 -8.88 -11.29
C VAL A 11 13.01 -10.23 -10.82
N PRO A 12 13.17 -10.61 -9.54
CA PRO A 12 12.63 -11.87 -9.05
C PRO A 12 11.14 -11.91 -9.36
N VAL A 13 10.73 -12.83 -10.23
CA VAL A 13 9.32 -13.03 -10.55
C VAL A 13 8.73 -13.78 -9.37
N MET A 14 8.13 -13.07 -8.42
CA MET A 14 7.40 -13.72 -7.34
C MET A 14 6.25 -14.53 -7.91
N SER A 15 6.10 -15.77 -7.44
CA SER A 15 4.90 -16.55 -7.74
C SER A 15 3.68 -15.92 -7.06
N ARG A 16 2.50 -16.16 -7.61
CA ARG A 16 1.23 -15.72 -6.99
C ARG A 16 1.12 -16.24 -5.56
N ASP A 17 1.48 -17.50 -5.34
CA ASP A 17 1.39 -18.14 -4.02
C ASP A 17 2.35 -17.50 -3.01
N ALA A 18 3.57 -17.15 -3.45
CA ALA A 18 4.52 -16.43 -2.60
C ALA A 18 3.98 -15.04 -2.21
N ALA A 19 3.34 -14.32 -3.14
CA ALA A 19 2.72 -13.03 -2.83
C ALA A 19 1.54 -13.17 -1.87
N MET A 20 0.74 -14.24 -2.00
CA MET A 20 -0.40 -14.52 -1.11
C MET A 20 0.04 -14.83 0.33
N ALA A 21 1.26 -15.32 0.53
CA ALA A 21 1.83 -15.64 1.83
C ALA A 21 2.41 -14.43 2.58
N LEU A 22 2.54 -13.25 1.94
CA LEU A 22 3.04 -12.04 2.59
C LEU A 22 1.95 -11.34 3.39
N ALA A 23 2.34 -10.63 4.45
CA ALA A 23 1.45 -9.76 5.22
C ALA A 23 1.60 -8.30 4.76
N PRO A 24 0.51 -7.61 4.36
CA PRO A 24 0.58 -6.20 4.07
C PRO A 24 0.76 -5.38 5.35
N VAL A 25 1.53 -4.29 5.24
CA VAL A 25 1.83 -3.36 6.33
C VAL A 25 1.50 -1.95 5.85
N ALA A 26 0.65 -1.24 6.60
CA ALA A 26 0.36 0.16 6.30
C ALA A 26 1.61 1.02 6.47
N SER A 27 1.85 1.92 5.52
CA SER A 27 2.94 2.89 5.65
C SER A 27 2.68 3.86 6.79
N ARG A 28 3.74 4.23 7.50
CA ARG A 28 3.69 5.20 8.61
C ARG A 28 3.29 6.59 8.15
N ASP A 29 3.48 6.88 6.87
CA ASP A 29 3.13 8.16 6.28
C ASP A 29 1.65 8.26 5.92
N VAL A 30 0.87 7.19 6.07
CA VAL A 30 -0.59 7.20 5.84
C VAL A 30 -1.30 7.54 7.13
N GLU A 31 -2.05 8.64 7.09
CA GLU A 31 -2.99 8.99 8.16
C GLU A 31 -4.35 8.38 7.82
N GLN A 32 -5.01 7.76 8.80
CA GLN A 32 -6.35 7.21 8.67
C GLN A 32 -7.32 7.90 9.62
N SER A 33 -8.57 8.09 9.18
CA SER A 33 -9.68 8.47 10.02
C SER A 33 -10.94 7.67 9.66
N SER A 34 -11.88 7.57 10.59
CA SER A 34 -13.21 7.02 10.33
C SER A 34 -14.17 8.14 9.92
N THR A 35 -15.06 7.88 8.98
CA THR A 35 -16.16 8.77 8.60
C THR A 35 -17.38 8.51 9.48
N SER A 36 -18.40 9.38 9.39
CA SER A 36 -19.70 9.17 10.06
C SER A 36 -20.36 7.86 9.68
N ASP A 37 -20.10 7.40 8.45
CA ASP A 37 -20.75 6.24 7.84
C ASP A 37 -19.96 4.95 8.11
N GLY A 38 -18.93 5.01 8.96
CA GLY A 38 -18.08 3.87 9.32
C GLY A 38 -17.03 3.49 8.26
N LEU A 39 -16.86 4.30 7.22
CA LEU A 39 -15.84 4.09 6.19
C LEU A 39 -14.48 4.63 6.62
N VAL A 40 -13.42 4.07 6.05
CA VAL A 40 -12.06 4.54 6.29
C VAL A 40 -11.70 5.61 5.26
N ARG A 41 -11.16 6.72 5.74
CA ARG A 41 -10.58 7.78 4.93
C ARG A 41 -9.07 7.80 5.12
N LEU A 42 -8.33 7.73 4.02
CA LEU A 42 -6.87 7.74 4.00
C LEU A 42 -6.35 9.07 3.48
N SER A 43 -5.33 9.62 4.13
CA SER A 43 -4.58 10.79 3.71
C SER A 43 -3.15 10.35 3.39
N VAL A 44 -2.81 10.35 2.09
CA VAL A 44 -1.52 9.87 1.58
C VAL A 44 -0.65 11.02 1.07
N PRO A 45 0.68 11.00 1.28
CA PRO A 45 1.57 12.00 0.71
C PRO A 45 1.61 11.87 -0.81
N VAL A 46 1.60 13.00 -1.51
CA VAL A 46 1.71 13.08 -2.96
C VAL A 46 3.11 13.54 -3.30
N SER A 47 3.84 12.70 -4.04
CA SER A 47 5.13 13.09 -4.59
C SER A 47 4.94 14.11 -5.70
N VAL A 48 5.54 15.28 -5.53
CA VAL A 48 5.68 16.29 -6.58
C VAL A 48 6.94 16.06 -7.38
N ARG A 49 6.87 16.36 -8.69
CA ARG A 49 8.07 16.35 -9.53
C ARG A 49 9.00 17.51 -9.10
N PRO A 50 10.30 17.27 -8.86
CA PRO A 50 11.24 18.31 -8.39
C PRO A 50 11.27 19.56 -9.25
N ALA A 51 11.19 19.41 -10.58
CA ALA A 51 11.17 20.53 -11.53
C ALA A 51 9.97 21.46 -11.32
N LEU A 52 8.79 20.90 -11.03
CA LEU A 52 7.57 21.68 -10.78
C LEU A 52 7.61 22.34 -9.39
N ALA A 53 8.12 21.64 -8.39
CA ALA A 53 8.28 22.19 -7.04
C ALA A 53 9.24 23.39 -7.03
N GLY A 54 10.35 23.31 -7.78
CA GLY A 54 11.31 24.40 -7.92
C GLY A 54 10.71 25.65 -8.56
N LEU A 55 9.85 25.49 -9.57
CA LEU A 55 9.16 26.60 -10.21
C LEU A 55 8.13 27.24 -9.28
N ALA A 56 7.28 26.43 -8.64
CA ALA A 56 6.25 26.90 -7.71
C ALA A 56 6.84 27.66 -6.52
N LYS A 57 7.96 27.18 -5.97
CA LYS A 57 8.68 27.85 -4.88
C LYS A 57 9.23 29.22 -5.31
N ARG A 58 9.79 29.33 -6.52
CA ARG A 58 10.32 30.60 -7.06
C ARG A 58 9.24 31.67 -7.26
N PHE A 59 8.01 31.26 -7.55
CA PHE A 59 6.88 32.18 -7.71
C PHE A 59 6.06 32.37 -6.43
N GLY A 60 6.52 31.86 -5.29
CA GLY A 60 5.81 31.98 -4.00
C GLY A 60 4.49 31.20 -3.92
N ALA A 61 4.21 30.33 -4.88
CA ALA A 61 2.97 29.55 -4.96
C ALA A 61 2.95 28.31 -4.03
N TRP A 62 4.06 28.03 -3.35
CA TRP A 62 4.19 26.89 -2.43
C TRP A 62 5.23 27.13 -1.34
N ASP A 63 4.86 26.84 -0.10
CA ASP A 63 5.65 26.91 1.14
C ASP A 63 6.53 25.68 1.46
N GLY A 64 6.60 24.67 0.58
CA GLY A 64 7.37 23.44 0.78
C GLY A 64 6.70 22.34 1.62
N ARG A 65 5.46 22.50 2.09
CA ARG A 65 4.74 21.43 2.80
C ARG A 65 4.46 20.23 1.88
N VAL A 66 4.49 19.02 2.44
CA VAL A 66 4.13 17.79 1.72
C VAL A 66 2.66 17.89 1.33
N LEU A 67 2.36 17.86 0.03
CA LEU A 67 0.99 17.78 -0.45
C LEU A 67 0.40 16.43 -0.03
N ARG A 68 -0.80 16.45 0.53
CA ARG A 68 -1.54 15.25 0.90
C ARG A 68 -2.78 15.12 0.04
N LYS A 69 -3.12 13.90 -0.37
CA LYS A 69 -4.38 13.59 -1.04
C LYS A 69 -5.20 12.68 -0.15
N THR A 70 -6.44 13.08 0.07
CA THR A 70 -7.40 12.32 0.84
C THR A 70 -8.28 11.48 -0.08
N VAL A 71 -8.50 10.22 0.27
CA VAL A 71 -9.37 9.28 -0.45
C VAL A 71 -10.20 8.54 0.58
N GLU A 72 -11.51 8.50 0.37
CA GLU A 72 -12.41 7.65 1.13
C GLU A 72 -12.49 6.27 0.48
N LEU A 73 -12.35 5.23 1.28
CA LEU A 73 -12.48 3.86 0.83
C LEU A 73 -13.96 3.47 0.81
N ASP A 74 -14.33 2.64 -0.16
CA ASP A 74 -15.62 1.97 -0.16
C ASP A 74 -15.67 0.90 0.96
N ALA A 75 -16.81 0.19 1.07
CA ALA A 75 -16.99 -0.82 2.11
C ALA A 75 -15.96 -1.96 2.01
N VAL A 76 -15.66 -2.42 0.78
CA VAL A 76 -14.71 -3.52 0.53
C VAL A 76 -13.29 -3.08 0.87
N GLY A 77 -12.85 -1.91 0.37
CA GLY A 77 -11.55 -1.34 0.66
C GLY A 77 -11.38 -1.02 2.15
N THR A 78 -12.43 -0.52 2.81
CA THR A 78 -12.45 -0.30 4.26
C THR A 78 -12.21 -1.60 5.02
N PHE A 79 -12.94 -2.66 4.66
CA PHE A 79 -12.78 -3.97 5.27
C PHE A 79 -11.36 -4.50 5.11
N VAL A 80 -10.83 -4.47 3.88
CA VAL A 80 -9.47 -4.95 3.58
C VAL A 80 -8.45 -4.13 4.36
N TRP A 81 -8.55 -2.80 4.34
CA TRP A 81 -7.64 -1.90 5.05
C TRP A 81 -7.59 -2.17 6.55
N GLN A 82 -8.75 -2.40 7.18
CA GLN A 82 -8.81 -2.72 8.62
C GLN A 82 -8.12 -4.04 8.99
N HIS A 83 -7.96 -4.96 8.02
CA HIS A 83 -7.21 -6.20 8.23
C HIS A 83 -5.70 -6.06 7.96
N ILE A 84 -5.24 -4.90 7.47
CA ILE A 84 -3.81 -4.62 7.26
C ILE A 84 -3.15 -4.30 8.60
N ASN A 85 -2.63 -5.34 9.25
CA ASN A 85 -2.01 -5.26 10.58
C ASN A 85 -0.58 -5.81 10.61
N GLY A 86 0.00 -6.15 9.46
CA GLY A 86 1.33 -6.77 9.34
C GLY A 86 1.43 -8.19 9.89
N ARG A 87 0.29 -8.83 10.18
CA ARG A 87 0.21 -10.22 10.66
C ARG A 87 -0.58 -11.09 9.70
N ALA A 88 -1.79 -10.65 9.35
CA ALA A 88 -2.65 -11.36 8.41
C ALA A 88 -2.01 -11.35 7.02
N THR A 89 -1.95 -12.50 6.37
CA THR A 89 -1.46 -12.64 5.00
C THR A 89 -2.46 -12.10 3.99
N VAL A 90 -2.01 -11.78 2.78
CA VAL A 90 -2.92 -11.42 1.67
C VAL A 90 -3.95 -12.53 1.42
N GLY A 91 -3.54 -13.80 1.51
CA GLY A 91 -4.44 -14.95 1.37
C GLY A 91 -5.51 -15.03 2.46
N GLU A 92 -5.13 -14.79 3.72
CA GLU A 92 -6.06 -14.75 4.86
C GLU A 92 -7.05 -13.60 4.74
N ILE A 93 -6.59 -12.43 4.31
CA ILE A 93 -7.46 -11.27 4.07
C ILE A 93 -8.46 -11.57 2.94
N ALA A 94 -8.01 -12.22 1.86
CA ALA A 94 -8.89 -12.64 0.78
C ALA A 94 -9.93 -13.67 1.25
N ALA A 95 -9.54 -14.65 2.07
CA ALA A 95 -10.47 -15.61 2.65
C ALA A 95 -11.51 -14.94 3.56
N ALA A 96 -11.08 -13.98 4.39
CA ALA A 96 -11.97 -13.19 5.25
C ALA A 96 -12.94 -12.34 4.42
N LEU A 97 -12.48 -11.74 3.33
CA LEU A 97 -13.32 -10.97 2.41
C LEU A 97 -14.37 -11.88 1.73
N ALA A 98 -13.94 -13.04 1.23
CA ALA A 98 -14.84 -14.03 0.63
C ALA A 98 -15.95 -14.44 1.62
N ALA A 99 -15.59 -14.75 2.86
CA ALA A 99 -16.55 -15.12 3.90
C ALA A 99 -17.50 -13.96 4.26
N ARG A 100 -17.01 -12.73 4.34
CA ARG A 100 -17.80 -11.56 4.75
C ARG A 100 -18.83 -11.13 3.71
N TYR A 101 -18.50 -11.27 2.43
CA TYR A 101 -19.30 -10.76 1.31
C TYR A 101 -19.86 -11.87 0.39
N GLY A 102 -19.60 -13.14 0.69
CA GLY A 102 -20.09 -14.28 -0.08
C GLY A 102 -19.47 -14.40 -1.48
N LEU A 103 -18.22 -13.98 -1.64
CA LEU A 103 -17.52 -13.99 -2.95
C LEU A 103 -16.88 -15.34 -3.24
N ASP A 104 -16.67 -15.64 -4.52
CA ASP A 104 -15.78 -16.74 -4.92
C ASP A 104 -14.34 -16.48 -4.46
N ALA A 105 -13.60 -17.54 -4.14
CA ALA A 105 -12.24 -17.44 -3.63
C ALA A 105 -11.27 -16.76 -4.63
N ASN A 106 -11.44 -16.97 -5.95
CA ASN A 106 -10.60 -16.32 -6.95
C ASN A 106 -10.93 -14.84 -7.09
N GLU A 107 -12.22 -14.49 -7.04
CA GLU A 107 -12.69 -13.11 -7.09
C GLU A 107 -12.17 -12.32 -5.89
N ALA A 108 -12.32 -12.87 -4.68
CA ALA A 108 -11.81 -12.22 -3.47
C ALA A 108 -10.29 -12.01 -3.52
N ARG A 109 -9.53 -13.02 -3.97
CA ARG A 109 -8.06 -12.88 -4.16
C ARG A 109 -7.72 -11.78 -5.16
N LEU A 110 -8.45 -11.69 -6.27
CA LEU A 110 -8.21 -10.66 -7.28
C LEU A 110 -8.53 -9.26 -6.74
N ALA A 111 -9.67 -9.10 -6.07
CA ALA A 111 -10.09 -7.84 -5.47
C ALA A 111 -9.07 -7.34 -4.43
N VAL A 112 -8.66 -8.20 -3.50
CA VAL A 112 -7.64 -7.85 -2.50
C VAL A 112 -6.31 -7.51 -3.17
N ALA A 113 -5.85 -8.32 -4.12
CA ALA A 113 -4.58 -8.07 -4.81
C ALA A 113 -4.58 -6.73 -5.56
N GLU A 114 -5.68 -6.43 -6.27
CA GLU A 114 -5.81 -5.17 -7.01
C GLU A 114 -5.85 -3.96 -6.07
N PHE A 115 -6.60 -4.06 -4.97
CA PHE A 115 -6.65 -2.99 -3.96
C PHE A 115 -5.27 -2.74 -3.33
N LEU A 116 -4.58 -3.80 -2.89
CA LEU A 116 -3.23 -3.68 -2.32
C LEU A 116 -2.22 -3.14 -3.33
N ARG A 117 -2.34 -3.52 -4.61
CA ARG A 117 -1.52 -2.97 -5.69
C ARG A 117 -1.74 -1.46 -5.86
N GLN A 118 -2.99 -0.99 -5.79
CA GLN A 118 -3.30 0.44 -5.88
C GLN A 118 -2.70 1.23 -4.71
N LEU A 119 -2.74 0.67 -3.49
CA LEU A 119 -2.11 1.26 -2.31
C LEU A 119 -0.57 1.25 -2.44
N GLY A 120 0.01 0.13 -2.86
CA GLY A 120 1.45 -0.03 -3.05
C GLY A 120 2.03 0.95 -4.08
N ARG A 121 1.31 1.19 -5.19
CA ARG A 121 1.70 2.20 -6.21
C ARG A 121 1.75 3.63 -5.66
N ARG A 122 1.08 3.90 -4.53
CA ARG A 122 1.05 5.19 -3.85
C ARG A 122 1.96 5.23 -2.62
N GLY A 123 2.73 4.16 -2.36
CA GLY A 123 3.56 4.05 -1.15
C GLY A 123 2.75 3.92 0.14
N ALA A 124 1.45 3.61 0.05
CA ALA A 124 0.56 3.52 1.21
C ALA A 124 0.65 2.16 1.93
N VAL A 125 1.15 1.13 1.24
CA VAL A 125 1.30 -0.23 1.77
C VAL A 125 2.63 -0.83 1.31
N GLY A 126 3.27 -1.55 2.23
CA GLY A 126 4.38 -2.47 1.95
C GLY A 126 4.00 -3.90 2.34
N PHE A 127 4.95 -4.83 2.21
CA PHE A 127 4.74 -6.26 2.51
C PHE A 127 5.89 -6.79 3.36
N ALA A 128 5.57 -7.69 4.29
CA ALA A 128 6.53 -8.36 5.16
C ALA A 128 6.21 -9.85 5.29
N GLU A 129 7.18 -10.62 5.78
CA GLU A 129 6.89 -11.99 6.20
C GLU A 129 6.02 -11.98 7.46
N PRO A 130 4.94 -12.79 7.51
CA PRO A 130 4.06 -12.84 8.68
C PRO A 130 4.85 -13.14 9.96
N GLY A 131 4.62 -12.36 11.02
CA GLY A 131 5.26 -12.60 12.32
C GLY A 131 6.68 -12.04 12.51
N THR A 132 7.27 -11.38 11.50
CA THR A 132 8.55 -10.63 11.68
C THR A 132 8.37 -9.26 12.35
N GLY A 133 7.12 -8.78 12.50
CA GLY A 133 6.76 -7.54 13.17
C GLY A 133 6.87 -7.57 14.71
N LYS A 134 8.09 -7.75 15.24
CA LYS A 134 8.63 -7.26 16.54
C LYS A 134 9.93 -8.02 16.87
N ARG A 135 11.07 -7.58 16.34
CA ARG A 135 12.41 -7.80 16.92
C ARG A 135 13.26 -6.55 16.67
N GLY A 136 13.04 -5.53 17.49
CA GLY A 136 13.69 -4.23 17.33
C GLY A 136 13.38 -3.27 18.48
N ALA A 137 13.23 -3.79 19.69
CA ALA A 137 13.49 -3.03 20.90
C ALA A 137 14.64 -3.77 21.58
N ARG A 138 15.84 -3.17 21.57
CA ARG A 138 16.94 -3.53 22.46
C ARG A 138 17.37 -2.25 23.19
N PRO A 139 17.89 -2.41 24.41
CA PRO A 139 17.75 -1.49 25.54
C PRO A 139 18.44 -0.14 25.36
#